data_AF-J2XKR8-F1
#
_entry.id   AF-J2XKR8-F1
#
_cell.length_a   1.000
_cell.length_b   1.000
_cell.length_c   1.000
_cell.angle_alpha   90.00
_cell.angle_beta   90.00
_cell.angle_gamma   90.00
#
_symmetry.space_group_name_H-M   'P 1'
#
loop_
_entity.id
_entity.type
_entity.pdbx_description
1 polymer ?
#
loop_
_entity_poly.entity_id
_entity_poly.type
_entity_poly.pdbx_seq_one_letter_code
_entity_poly.pdbx_strand_id
1 'polypeptide(L)'
;MADKRYSCIGLYNPKSPENVGSVMRAAGCYGVASVFYTGKRYERAADFVTDTKRVHYDIPLIGIDDLKKILPLNCVPVAVELVEGARPLPEYTHPDRALYIFGPEDGSLDKEIRDWCEDVVYIPTTGCMNLAATVNVVLYDRMAKGLNTRSGPKFR
;
A
#
# COMPACT_ATOMS: atom_id res chain seq x y z
N MET A 1 -27.63 0.57 0.01
CA MET A 1 -26.50 -0.30 0.42
C MET A 1 -25.35 0.62 0.76
N ALA A 2 -24.79 0.55 1.96
CA ALA A 2 -23.56 1.29 2.25
C ALA A 2 -22.47 0.75 1.33
N ASP A 3 -21.80 1.62 0.59
CA ASP A 3 -20.68 1.22 -0.28
C ASP A 3 -19.62 0.51 0.58
N LYS A 4 -19.30 -0.73 0.22
CA LYS A 4 -18.37 -1.56 1.00
C LYS A 4 -16.96 -0.99 0.85
N ARG A 5 -16.40 -0.47 1.95
CA ARG A 5 -15.02 0.02 2.00
C ARG A 5 -14.03 -1.12 1.86
N TYR A 6 -12.93 -0.87 1.14
CA TYR A 6 -11.81 -1.80 1.09
C TYR A 6 -10.50 -1.04 0.85
N SER A 7 -9.39 -1.74 1.06
CA SER A 7 -8.07 -1.29 0.65
C SER A 7 -7.29 -2.42 -0.01
N CYS A 8 -6.51 -2.06 -1.02
CA CYS A 8 -5.51 -2.90 -1.65
C CYS A 8 -4.13 -2.27 -1.45
N ILE A 9 -3.09 -3.09 -1.53
CA ILE A 9 -1.69 -2.66 -1.48
C ILE A 9 -1.05 -2.90 -2.85
N GLY A 10 -0.30 -1.92 -3.36
CA GLY A 10 0.56 -2.04 -4.52
C GLY A 10 2.02 -1.86 -4.13
N LEU A 11 2.84 -2.88 -4.33
CA LEU A 11 4.28 -2.82 -4.10
C LEU A 11 4.99 -2.64 -5.43
N TYR A 12 5.61 -1.48 -5.65
CA TYR A 12 6.36 -1.24 -6.87
C TYR A 12 7.76 -1.86 -6.78
N ASN A 13 7.99 -2.89 -7.60
CA ASN A 13 9.27 -3.57 -7.73
C ASN A 13 9.92 -3.96 -6.38
N PRO A 14 9.23 -4.63 -5.42
CA PRO A 14 9.80 -4.93 -4.11
C PRO A 14 11.02 -5.86 -4.21
N LYS A 15 11.96 -5.69 -3.28
CA LYS A 15 13.25 -6.41 -3.27
C LYS A 15 13.26 -7.60 -2.31
N SER A 16 12.81 -7.41 -1.08
CA SER A 16 13.04 -8.35 0.02
C SER A 16 11.81 -9.22 0.30
N PRO A 17 11.94 -10.57 0.27
CA PRO A 17 10.88 -11.48 0.70
C PRO A 17 10.44 -11.26 2.16
N GLU A 18 11.35 -10.83 3.03
CA GLU A 18 11.06 -10.52 4.44
C GLU A 18 10.13 -9.32 4.58
N ASN A 19 10.36 -8.25 3.80
CA ASN A 19 9.47 -7.10 3.77
C ASN A 19 8.11 -7.48 3.18
N VAL A 20 8.08 -8.23 2.08
CA VAL A 20 6.83 -8.70 1.48
C VAL A 20 6.05 -9.56 2.47
N GLY A 21 6.70 -10.50 3.17
CA GLY A 21 6.06 -11.30 4.22
C GLY A 21 5.52 -10.46 5.38
N SER A 22 6.25 -9.42 5.79
CA SER A 22 5.81 -8.49 6.83
C SER A 22 4.62 -7.62 6.37
N VAL A 23 4.60 -7.22 5.10
CA VAL A 23 3.45 -6.55 4.46
C VAL A 23 2.24 -7.47 4.43
N MET A 24 2.40 -8.75 4.07
CA MET A 24 1.30 -9.72 4.09
C MET A 24 0.74 -9.94 5.50
N ARG A 25 1.59 -9.93 6.53
CA ARG A 25 1.15 -9.95 7.93
C ARG A 25 0.31 -8.72 8.27
N ALA A 26 0.78 -7.52 7.90
CA ALA A 26 0.03 -6.28 8.12
C ALA A 26 -1.31 -6.30 7.38
N ALA A 27 -1.30 -6.73 6.12
CA ALA A 27 -2.49 -6.89 5.29
C ALA A 27 -3.55 -7.76 6.00
N GLY A 28 -3.13 -8.88 6.61
CA GLY A 28 -3.97 -9.76 7.42
C GLY A 28 -4.56 -9.05 8.64
N CYS A 29 -3.74 -8.33 9.40
CA CYS A 29 -4.17 -7.61 10.60
C CYS A 29 -5.19 -6.50 10.32
N TYR A 30 -5.13 -5.86 9.14
CA TYR A 30 -5.97 -4.70 8.82
C TYR A 30 -7.04 -4.98 7.76
N GLY A 31 -7.26 -6.23 7.37
CA GLY A 31 -8.33 -6.62 6.45
C GLY A 31 -8.17 -6.10 5.03
N VAL A 32 -6.93 -6.06 4.52
CA VAL A 32 -6.64 -5.71 3.12
C VAL A 32 -7.24 -6.77 2.18
N ALA A 33 -7.84 -6.33 1.08
CA ALA A 33 -8.51 -7.23 0.14
C ALA A 33 -7.51 -8.01 -0.74
N SER A 34 -6.43 -7.38 -1.18
CA SER A 34 -5.38 -8.00 -2.00
C SER A 34 -4.08 -7.19 -1.94
N VAL A 35 -2.97 -7.87 -2.17
CA VAL A 35 -1.65 -7.26 -2.34
C VAL A 35 -1.16 -7.57 -3.76
N PHE A 36 -0.80 -6.52 -4.48
CA PHE A 36 -0.22 -6.60 -5.82
C PHE A 36 1.24 -6.21 -5.77
N TYR A 37 2.06 -6.81 -6.61
CA TYR A 37 3.44 -6.37 -6.79
C TYR A 37 3.85 -6.38 -8.26
N THR A 38 4.81 -5.52 -8.60
CA THR A 38 5.43 -5.50 -9.93
C THR A 38 6.88 -5.95 -9.87
N GLY A 39 7.48 -6.18 -11.04
CA GLY A 39 8.88 -6.52 -11.16
C GLY A 39 9.20 -7.96 -10.75
N LYS A 40 10.48 -8.33 -10.91
CA LYS A 40 10.95 -9.72 -10.76
C LYS A 40 11.93 -9.91 -9.61
N ARG A 41 12.24 -8.84 -8.86
CA ARG A 41 13.25 -8.88 -7.78
C ARG A 41 12.79 -9.77 -6.63
N TYR A 42 11.54 -9.57 -6.20
CA TYR A 42 10.91 -10.41 -5.19
C TYR A 42 10.87 -11.88 -5.60
N GLU A 43 10.35 -12.22 -6.79
CA GLU A 43 10.25 -13.62 -7.25
C GLU A 43 11.60 -14.32 -7.21
N ARG A 44 12.63 -13.67 -7.79
CA ARG A 44 13.99 -14.20 -7.79
C ARG A 44 14.53 -14.42 -6.37
N ALA A 45 14.28 -13.49 -5.45
CA ALA A 45 14.76 -13.60 -4.09
C ALA A 45 13.98 -14.66 -3.28
N ALA A 46 12.67 -14.78 -3.52
CA ALA A 46 11.79 -15.74 -2.86
C ALA A 46 12.17 -17.18 -3.18
N ASP A 47 12.64 -17.47 -4.39
CA ASP A 47 13.13 -18.81 -4.78
C ASP A 47 14.32 -19.29 -3.94
N PHE A 48 15.12 -18.37 -3.39
CA PHE A 48 16.27 -18.69 -2.51
C PHE A 48 15.89 -18.77 -1.03
N VAL A 49 14.68 -18.36 -0.65
CA VAL A 49 14.19 -18.46 0.73
C VAL A 49 13.59 -19.84 0.92
N THR A 50 14.41 -20.77 1.41
CA THR A 50 13.98 -22.13 1.78
C THR A 50 12.87 -22.08 2.84
N ASP A 51 11.70 -22.57 2.43
CA ASP A 51 10.41 -22.67 3.13
C ASP A 51 10.51 -22.93 4.65
N THR A 52 10.10 -21.97 5.49
CA THR A 52 9.84 -22.21 6.93
C THR A 52 8.73 -21.36 7.57
N LYS A 53 8.10 -20.43 6.84
CA LYS A 53 7.01 -19.59 7.39
C LYS A 53 5.93 -19.28 6.35
N ARG A 54 5.44 -20.30 5.64
CA ARG A 54 4.18 -20.19 4.89
C ARG A 54 3.02 -20.03 5.86
N VAL A 55 2.88 -18.84 6.42
CA VAL A 55 1.61 -18.39 6.96
C VAL A 55 0.68 -18.35 5.76
N HIS A 56 -0.28 -19.27 5.73
CA HIS A 56 -1.38 -19.25 4.78
C HIS A 56 -2.18 -17.98 5.06
N TYR A 57 -1.80 -16.89 4.41
CA TYR A 57 -2.59 -15.67 4.42
C TYR A 57 -3.77 -15.91 3.48
N ASP A 58 -5.00 -15.70 3.97
CA ASP A 58 -6.20 -15.72 3.13
C ASP A 58 -6.23 -14.56 2.09
N ILE A 59 -5.21 -13.69 2.11
CA ILE A 59 -5.09 -12.52 1.25
C ILE A 59 -4.26 -12.90 0.01
N PRO A 60 -4.79 -12.67 -1.20
CA PRO A 60 -4.04 -12.87 -2.43
C PRO A 60 -2.80 -11.97 -2.52
N LEU A 61 -1.66 -12.57 -2.85
CA LEU A 61 -0.44 -11.89 -3.30
C LEU A 61 -0.25 -12.15 -4.80
N ILE A 62 -0.40 -11.13 -5.63
CA ILE A 62 -0.52 -11.27 -7.08
C ILE A 62 0.57 -10.45 -7.78
N GLY A 63 1.42 -11.13 -8.56
CA GLY A 63 2.39 -10.49 -9.44
C GLY A 63 1.72 -9.98 -10.71
N ILE A 64 2.01 -8.74 -11.09
CA ILE A 64 1.45 -8.07 -12.28
C ILE A 64 2.50 -7.20 -12.97
N ASP A 65 2.28 -6.90 -14.24
CA ASP A 65 3.20 -6.04 -15.00
C ASP A 65 3.02 -4.55 -14.66
N ASP A 66 1.79 -4.11 -14.36
CA ASP A 66 1.44 -2.71 -14.21
C ASP A 66 0.30 -2.50 -13.19
N LEU A 67 0.59 -1.75 -12.12
CA LEU A 67 -0.37 -1.41 -11.06
C LEU A 67 -1.56 -0.59 -11.57
N LYS A 68 -1.41 0.19 -12.64
CA LYS A 68 -2.49 0.99 -13.19
C LYS A 68 -3.60 0.13 -13.79
N LYS A 69 -3.25 -1.03 -14.34
CA LYS A 69 -4.21 -1.95 -14.98
C LYS A 69 -5.13 -2.66 -14.00
N ILE A 70 -4.76 -2.72 -12.72
CA ILE A 70 -5.54 -3.39 -11.69
C ILE A 70 -6.44 -2.45 -10.90
N LEU A 71 -6.42 -1.14 -11.20
CA LEU A 71 -7.19 -0.15 -10.45
C LEU A 71 -8.69 -0.47 -10.52
N PRO A 72 -9.32 -0.94 -9.42
CA PRO A 72 -10.72 -1.32 -9.49
C PRO A 72 -11.62 -0.08 -9.63
N LEU A 73 -12.85 -0.28 -10.07
CA LEU A 73 -13.81 0.80 -10.25
C LEU A 73 -14.03 1.61 -8.95
N ASN A 74 -13.95 2.94 -9.07
CA ASN A 74 -14.05 3.91 -7.96
C ASN A 74 -12.97 3.75 -6.87
N CYS A 75 -11.87 3.06 -7.18
CA CYS A 75 -10.71 2.98 -6.29
C CYS A 75 -9.81 4.19 -6.52
N VAL A 76 -9.43 4.86 -5.43
CA VAL A 76 -8.51 5.99 -5.47
C VAL A 76 -7.08 5.47 -5.31
N PRO A 77 -6.18 5.69 -6.28
CA PRO A 77 -4.77 5.37 -6.14
C PRO A 77 -4.06 6.44 -5.30
N VAL A 78 -3.35 5.98 -4.26
CA VAL A 78 -2.67 6.81 -3.26
C VAL A 78 -1.20 6.43 -3.21
N ALA A 79 -0.32 7.29 -3.72
CA ALA A 79 1.12 7.10 -3.55
C ALA A 79 1.55 7.45 -2.13
N VAL A 80 2.36 6.58 -1.52
CA VAL A 80 2.95 6.83 -0.20
C VAL A 80 4.43 7.16 -0.40
N GLU A 81 4.76 8.44 -0.41
CA GLU A 81 6.10 8.92 -0.73
C GLU A 81 6.42 10.30 -0.12
N LEU A 82 7.68 10.48 0.29
CA LEU A 82 8.21 11.75 0.77
C LEU A 82 8.66 12.62 -0.41
N VAL A 83 7.73 13.38 -0.97
CA VAL A 83 7.97 14.36 -2.05
C VAL A 83 7.34 15.71 -1.71
N GLU A 84 7.82 16.77 -2.36
CA GLU A 84 7.22 18.10 -2.25
C GLU A 84 5.74 18.07 -2.67
N GLY A 85 4.88 18.72 -1.88
CA GLY A 85 3.44 18.76 -2.12
C GLY A 85 2.65 17.54 -1.64
N ALA A 86 3.31 16.49 -1.12
CA ALA A 86 2.61 15.37 -0.50
C ALA A 86 1.86 15.81 0.77
N ARG A 87 0.67 15.25 1.01
CA ARG A 87 -0.11 15.56 2.21
C ARG A 87 0.40 14.75 3.42
N PRO A 88 0.56 15.36 4.60
CA PRO A 88 0.92 14.60 5.79
C PRO A 88 -0.17 13.59 6.14
N LEU A 89 0.21 12.33 6.32
CA LEU A 89 -0.70 11.22 6.61
C LEU A 89 -1.67 11.54 7.77
N PRO A 90 -1.26 12.14 8.91
CA PRO A 90 -2.19 12.51 9.98
C PRO A 90 -3.38 13.39 9.53
N GLU A 91 -3.17 14.29 8.56
CA GLU A 91 -4.19 15.21 8.05
C GLU A 91 -4.96 14.64 6.84
N TYR A 92 -4.50 13.51 6.30
CA TYR A 92 -5.13 12.89 5.15
C TYR A 92 -6.45 12.20 5.50
N THR A 93 -7.49 12.42 4.70
CA THR A 93 -8.74 11.68 4.79
C THR A 93 -8.75 10.56 3.78
N HIS A 94 -8.76 9.32 4.27
CA HIS A 94 -8.66 8.17 3.39
C HIS A 94 -9.93 7.96 2.55
N PRO A 95 -9.77 7.59 1.27
CA PRO A 95 -10.89 7.25 0.40
C PRO A 95 -11.54 5.94 0.85
N ASP A 96 -12.81 5.77 0.51
CA ASP A 96 -13.58 4.55 0.84
C ASP A 96 -12.96 3.30 0.22
N ARG A 97 -12.40 3.45 -0.98
CA ARG A 97 -11.74 2.41 -1.75
C ARG A 97 -10.36 2.94 -2.12
N ALA A 98 -9.32 2.32 -1.60
CA ALA A 98 -7.95 2.80 -1.77
C ALA A 98 -7.05 1.72 -2.38
N LEU A 99 -6.22 2.10 -3.33
CA LEU A 99 -5.02 1.37 -3.69
C LEU A 99 -3.82 2.16 -3.17
N TYR A 100 -3.22 1.72 -2.06
CA TYR A 100 -2.03 2.37 -1.52
C TYR A 100 -0.79 1.80 -2.20
N ILE A 101 0.01 2.68 -2.80
CA ILE A 101 1.16 2.31 -3.62
C ILE A 101 2.44 2.72 -2.90
N PHE A 102 3.36 1.76 -2.77
CA PHE A 102 4.62 1.91 -2.06
C PHE A 102 5.78 1.64 -3.00
N GLY A 103 6.83 2.46 -2.89
CA GLY A 103 8.06 2.32 -3.66
C GLY A 103 8.94 1.15 -3.20
N PRO A 104 10.01 0.88 -3.95
CA PRO A 104 11.02 -0.11 -3.58
C PRO A 104 11.80 0.31 -2.33
N GLU A 105 12.39 -0.65 -1.62
CA GLU A 105 13.17 -0.40 -0.40
C GLU A 105 14.40 0.49 -0.61
N ASP A 106 14.95 0.48 -1.82
CA ASP A 106 16.19 1.14 -2.21
C ASP A 106 15.97 2.28 -3.21
N GLY A 107 14.76 2.85 -3.26
CA GLY A 107 14.45 3.95 -4.16
C GLY A 107 13.10 4.60 -3.90
N SER A 108 12.68 5.38 -4.88
CA SER A 108 11.41 6.11 -4.88
C SER A 108 10.44 5.50 -5.87
N LEU A 109 9.16 5.88 -5.79
CA LEU A 109 8.23 5.65 -6.88
C LEU A 109 8.64 6.48 -8.09
N ASP A 110 8.65 5.81 -9.24
CA ASP A 110 8.89 6.47 -10.50
C ASP A 110 7.85 7.58 -10.71
N LYS A 111 8.28 8.67 -11.36
CA LYS A 111 7.41 9.82 -11.64
C LYS A 111 6.13 9.38 -12.35
N GLU A 112 6.25 8.43 -13.28
CA GLU A 112 5.10 7.88 -14.00
C GLU A 112 4.05 7.29 -13.07
N ILE A 113 4.44 6.63 -11.98
CA ILE A 113 3.51 6.08 -11.00
C ILE A 113 2.82 7.18 -10.20
N ARG A 114 3.60 8.16 -9.75
CA ARG A 114 3.08 9.30 -9.02
C ARG A 114 2.10 10.12 -9.85
N ASP A 115 2.38 10.30 -11.14
CA ASP A 115 1.58 11.15 -12.03
C ASP A 115 0.13 10.67 -12.24
N TRP A 116 -0.15 9.37 -12.07
CA TRP A 116 -1.52 8.84 -12.14
C TRP A 116 -2.15 8.55 -10.77
N CYS A 117 -1.39 8.71 -9.69
CA CYS A 117 -1.98 8.69 -8.35
C CYS A 117 -2.81 9.96 -8.16
N GLU A 118 -4.02 9.80 -7.63
CA GLU A 118 -4.89 10.94 -7.34
C GLU A 118 -4.39 11.68 -6.11
N ASP A 119 -3.88 10.93 -5.13
CA ASP A 119 -3.28 11.48 -3.92
C ASP A 119 -1.83 11.04 -3.76
N VAL A 120 -1.03 11.92 -3.18
CA VAL A 120 0.29 11.61 -2.66
C VAL A 120 0.33 11.97 -1.19
N VAL A 121 0.69 11.01 -0.34
CA VAL A 121 0.77 11.18 1.10
C VAL A 121 2.16 10.81 1.62
N TYR A 122 2.59 11.45 2.70
CA TYR A 122 3.85 11.12 3.36
C TYR A 122 3.66 10.95 4.86
N ILE A 123 4.55 10.18 5.49
CA ILE A 123 4.60 10.04 6.94
C ILE A 123 5.63 11.03 7.47
N PRO A 124 5.28 11.96 8.38
CA PRO A 124 6.18 13.00 8.87
C PRO A 124 7.17 12.44 9.91
N THR A 125 8.13 11.65 9.45
CA THR A 125 9.25 11.11 10.24
C THR A 125 10.55 11.87 9.95
N THR A 126 11.55 11.70 10.82
CA THR A 126 12.89 12.32 10.65
C THR A 126 13.74 11.65 9.58
N GLY A 127 13.30 10.53 9.01
CA GLY A 127 13.98 9.79 7.95
C GLY A 127 13.07 8.76 7.29
N CYS A 128 13.58 8.11 6.25
CA CYS A 128 12.85 7.08 5.51
C CYS A 128 12.52 5.88 6.41
N MET A 129 11.27 5.42 6.32
CA MET A 129 10.81 4.24 7.04
C MET A 129 11.06 2.97 6.21
N ASN A 130 11.27 1.84 6.89
CA ASN A 130 11.23 0.53 6.26
C ASN A 130 9.87 0.30 5.55
N LEU A 131 9.87 -0.32 4.37
CA LEU A 131 8.67 -0.58 3.56
C LEU A 131 7.49 -1.18 4.37
N ALA A 132 7.73 -2.27 5.10
CA ALA A 132 6.69 -2.93 5.88
C ALA A 132 6.22 -2.08 7.07
N ALA A 133 7.13 -1.30 7.68
CA ALA A 133 6.75 -0.35 8.73
C ALA A 133 5.85 0.77 8.18
N THR A 134 6.18 1.32 7.01
CA THR A 134 5.36 2.31 6.30
C THR A 134 3.95 1.77 6.02
N VAL A 135 3.84 0.54 5.51
CA VAL A 135 2.55 -0.12 5.27
C VAL A 135 1.74 -0.25 6.57
N ASN A 136 2.37 -0.68 7.67
CA ASN A 136 1.70 -0.77 8.96
C ASN A 136 1.16 0.58 9.44
N VAL A 137 1.93 1.65 9.32
CA VAL A 137 1.49 2.99 9.74
C VAL A 137 0.31 3.48 8.91
N VAL A 138 0.35 3.32 7.58
CA VAL A 138 -0.76 3.73 6.70
C VAL A 138 -2.03 2.94 6.99
N LEU A 139 -1.93 1.62 7.16
CA LEU A 139 -3.09 0.77 7.45
C LEU A 139 -3.66 1.02 8.85
N TYR A 140 -2.79 1.25 9.85
CA TYR A 140 -3.21 1.63 11.18
C TYR A 140 -3.91 3.00 11.18
N ASP A 141 -3.36 4.01 10.51
CA ASP A 141 -3.97 5.34 10.40
C ASP A 141 -5.35 5.27 9.73
N ARG A 142 -5.48 4.48 8.65
CA ARG A 142 -6.78 4.22 7.99
C ARG A 142 -7.79 3.60 8.95
N MET A 143 -7.38 2.60 9.71
CA MET A 143 -8.24 1.91 10.66
C MET A 143 -8.63 2.82 11.83
N ALA A 144 -7.68 3.55 12.40
CA ALA A 144 -7.88 4.48 13.51
C ALA A 144 -8.82 5.64 13.14
N LYS A 145 -8.75 6.14 11.90
CA LYS A 145 -9.68 7.16 11.39
C LYS A 145 -11.08 6.61 11.11
N GLY A 146 -11.24 5.28 11.03
CA GLY A 146 -12.53 4.62 10.98
C GLY A 146 -13.41 5.15 9.83
N LEU A 147 -14.63 5.56 10.16
CA LEU A 147 -15.61 6.11 9.19
C LEU A 147 -15.31 7.55 8.73
N ASN A 148 -14.23 8.18 9.21
CA ASN A 148 -13.78 9.46 8.68
C ASN A 148 -13.18 9.25 7.28
N THR A 149 -14.06 9.31 6.30
CA THR A 149 -13.84 8.95 4.90
C THR A 149 -14.25 10.09 4.02
N ARG A 150 -13.85 10.05 2.75
CA ARG A 150 -14.29 11.05 1.76
C ARG A 150 -15.81 11.10 1.57
N SER A 151 -16.53 10.01 1.82
CA SER A 151 -18.01 10.01 1.83
C SER A 151 -18.62 10.16 3.23
N GLY A 152 -17.78 10.30 4.25
CA GLY A 152 -18.20 10.34 5.65
C GLY A 152 -18.69 11.71 6.10
N PRO A 153 -19.46 11.78 7.21
CA PRO A 153 -20.07 13.02 7.72
C PRO A 153 -19.05 14.07 8.20
N LYS A 154 -17.77 13.70 8.27
CA LYS A 154 -16.66 14.57 8.67
C LYS A 154 -15.80 15.04 7.49
N PHE A 155 -16.11 14.64 6.25
CA PHE A 155 -15.45 15.18 5.06
C PHE A 155 -15.92 16.61 4.82
N ARG A 156 -14.98 17.55 4.82
CA ARG A 156 -15.20 18.96 4.48
C ARG A 156 -14.30 19.33 3.31
#